data_AF-M4C0G9-F1
#
_entry.id   AF-M4C0G9-F1
#
_cell.length_a   1.000
_cell.length_b   1.000
_cell.length_c   1.000
_cell.angle_alpha   90.00
_cell.angle_beta   90.00
_cell.angle_gamma   90.00
#
_symmetry.space_group_name_H-M   'P 1'
#
loop_
_entity.id
_entity.type
_entity.pdbx_description
1 polymer ?
#
loop_
_entity_poly.entity_id
_entity_poly.type
_entity_poly.pdbx_seq_one_letter_code
_entity_poly.pdbx_strand_id
1 'polypeptide(L)'
;MPISVSTTLSRGAKEERKRPTNVNGLVLWLDYIDRSKVKNVVDGEYDVVQQLTSVRDREELVVLFFLLRDTARWKHRADSLLRSLTVIQPESVKLVLPRCLGKKVNPKEVFDMLPIAEERFLTQGVRDSVRWPDIHRKLVPWLWYVSEYNVQRIAQRTYWRGQTFRTSYETCFYPEQFILGALMLHSTMEDLVAFL
;
A
#
# COMPACT_ATOMS: atom_id res chain seq x y z
N MET A 1 45.17 -3.75 -51.65
CA MET A 1 43.81 -3.39 -52.09
C MET A 1 42.82 -3.93 -51.06
N PRO A 2 41.77 -3.17 -50.69
CA PRO A 2 41.19 -3.21 -49.36
C PRO A 2 40.03 -4.22 -49.24
N ILE A 3 39.82 -4.75 -48.04
CA ILE A 3 38.52 -5.31 -47.64
C ILE A 3 37.96 -4.39 -46.56
N SER A 4 36.83 -3.80 -46.90
CA SER A 4 36.11 -2.76 -46.16
C SER A 4 35.72 -3.18 -44.75
N VAL A 5 35.88 -2.24 -43.83
CA VAL A 5 35.25 -2.24 -42.52
C VAL A 5 33.76 -1.96 -42.73
N SER A 6 32.93 -3.00 -42.55
CA SER A 6 31.49 -2.83 -42.37
C SER A 6 31.15 -3.06 -40.91
N THR A 7 31.15 -1.96 -40.18
CA THR A 7 30.59 -1.84 -38.83
C THR A 7 29.09 -2.12 -38.91
N THR A 8 28.65 -3.29 -38.45
CA THR A 8 27.26 -3.50 -38.07
C THR A 8 27.15 -4.30 -36.80
N LEU A 9 26.37 -3.75 -35.88
CA LEU A 9 25.67 -4.43 -34.79
C LEU A 9 26.54 -5.08 -33.71
N SER A 10 26.48 -4.54 -32.50
CA SER A 10 25.39 -4.95 -31.63
C SER A 10 25.22 -3.98 -30.49
N ARG A 11 24.04 -3.37 -30.48
CA ARG A 11 23.44 -2.60 -29.41
C ARG A 11 23.58 -3.43 -28.12
N GLY A 12 24.52 -3.04 -27.26
CA GLY A 12 24.64 -3.55 -25.90
C GLY A 12 23.39 -3.19 -25.12
N ALA A 13 22.32 -3.95 -25.31
CA ALA A 13 21.28 -4.08 -24.32
C ALA A 13 21.95 -4.71 -23.10
N LYS A 14 22.39 -3.86 -22.17
CA LYS A 14 22.54 -4.27 -20.77
C LYS A 14 21.15 -4.65 -20.30
N GLU A 15 20.78 -5.88 -20.59
CA GLU A 15 19.69 -6.56 -19.94
C GLU A 15 20.14 -6.73 -18.49
N GLU A 16 19.85 -5.72 -17.68
CA GLU A 16 19.86 -5.84 -16.23
C GLU A 16 18.91 -6.98 -15.89
N ARG A 17 19.49 -8.18 -15.77
CA ARG A 17 18.83 -9.35 -15.20
C ARG A 17 18.45 -8.96 -13.78
N LYS A 18 17.23 -8.44 -13.62
CA LYS A 18 16.58 -8.27 -12.32
C LYS A 18 16.80 -9.57 -11.56
N ARG A 19 17.61 -9.53 -10.50
CA ARG A 19 17.87 -10.71 -9.67
C ARG A 19 16.52 -11.30 -9.29
N PRO A 20 16.33 -12.63 -9.41
CA PRO A 20 15.07 -13.23 -9.02
C PRO A 20 14.78 -12.89 -7.56
N THR A 21 13.59 -12.35 -7.32
CA THR A 21 13.08 -11.99 -6.02
C THR A 21 12.97 -13.25 -5.15
N ASN A 22 13.98 -13.53 -4.32
CA ASN A 22 14.10 -14.80 -3.59
C ASN A 22 13.34 -14.77 -2.25
N VAL A 23 12.07 -15.19 -2.31
CA VAL A 23 11.18 -15.30 -1.15
C VAL A 23 11.67 -16.36 -0.15
N ASN A 24 12.25 -17.47 -0.62
CA ASN A 24 12.74 -18.53 0.26
C ASN A 24 13.91 -18.05 1.14
N GLY A 25 14.80 -17.24 0.56
CA GLY A 25 15.88 -16.59 1.32
C GLY A 25 15.34 -15.64 2.39
N LEU A 26 14.29 -14.88 2.06
CA LEU A 26 13.62 -14.01 3.02
C LEU A 26 12.98 -14.82 4.16
N VAL A 27 12.27 -15.91 3.84
CA VAL A 27 11.66 -16.80 4.84
C VAL A 27 12.70 -17.36 5.80
N LEU A 28 13.82 -17.90 5.29
CA LEU A 28 14.89 -18.44 6.11
C LEU A 28 15.51 -17.39 7.03
N TRP A 29 15.69 -16.17 6.51
CA TRP A 29 16.24 -15.05 7.29
C TRP A 29 15.26 -14.55 8.36
N LEU A 30 13.95 -14.49 8.06
CA LEU A 30 12.92 -14.16 9.05
C LEU A 30 12.85 -15.24 10.15
N ASP A 31 12.85 -16.53 9.79
CA ASP A 31 12.91 -17.64 10.75
C ASP A 31 14.20 -17.60 11.60
N TYR A 32 15.32 -17.12 11.04
CA TYR A 32 16.56 -16.88 11.80
C TYR A 32 16.39 -15.72 12.78
N ILE A 33 15.85 -14.58 12.32
CA ILE A 33 15.58 -13.43 13.18
C ILE A 33 14.70 -13.85 14.35
N ASP A 34 13.58 -14.52 14.09
CA ASP A 34 12.64 -14.93 15.15
C ASP A 34 13.30 -15.85 16.18
N ARG A 35 14.20 -16.75 15.75
CA ARG A 35 15.02 -17.58 16.66
C ARG A 35 16.09 -16.79 17.40
N SER A 36 16.63 -15.73 16.79
CA SER A 36 17.62 -14.83 17.41
C SER A 36 17.00 -13.76 18.30
N LYS A 37 15.72 -13.43 18.13
CA LYS A 37 14.96 -12.52 19.00
C LYS A 37 14.81 -13.09 20.42
N VAL A 38 14.83 -14.41 20.55
CA VAL A 38 15.04 -15.11 21.83
C VAL A 38 16.36 -14.69 22.52
N LYS A 39 17.27 -13.98 21.81
CA LYS A 39 18.60 -13.54 22.25
C LYS A 39 18.88 -12.02 22.09
N ASN A 40 17.86 -11.15 21.97
CA ASN A 40 17.93 -9.66 22.05
C ASN A 40 18.59 -8.86 20.87
N VAL A 41 18.30 -9.15 19.59
CA VAL A 41 18.94 -8.41 18.46
C VAL A 41 17.99 -7.57 17.59
N VAL A 42 16.66 -7.79 17.61
CA VAL A 42 15.70 -7.07 16.75
C VAL A 42 14.34 -6.94 17.46
N ASP A 43 13.89 -5.74 17.78
CA ASP A 43 12.76 -5.55 18.70
C ASP A 43 11.39 -5.51 17.99
N GLY A 44 11.33 -5.31 16.66
CA GLY A 44 10.02 -5.32 15.95
C GLY A 44 10.08 -5.48 14.44
N GLU A 45 8.92 -5.55 13.80
CA GLU A 45 8.76 -5.51 12.34
C GLU A 45 9.33 -4.23 11.72
N TYR A 46 9.27 -3.13 12.46
CA TYR A 46 9.85 -1.85 12.06
C TYR A 46 11.35 -2.00 11.80
N ASP A 47 12.11 -2.57 12.73
CA ASP A 47 13.56 -2.78 12.60
C ASP A 47 13.91 -3.75 11.46
N VAL A 48 13.11 -4.81 11.31
CA VAL A 48 13.25 -5.77 10.21
C VAL A 48 13.11 -5.06 8.86
N VAL A 49 12.09 -4.23 8.70
CA VAL A 49 11.88 -3.48 7.46
C VAL A 49 12.96 -2.42 7.28
N GLN A 50 13.39 -1.74 8.34
CA GLN A 50 14.46 -0.76 8.26
C GLN A 50 15.76 -1.39 7.74
N GLN A 51 16.14 -2.56 8.26
CA GLN A 51 17.28 -3.33 7.74
C GLN A 51 17.09 -3.71 6.27
N LEU A 52 15.91 -4.21 5.90
CA LEU A 52 15.62 -4.58 4.52
C LEU A 52 15.69 -3.39 3.55
N THR A 53 15.21 -2.21 3.95
CA THR A 53 15.26 -0.99 3.14
C THR A 53 16.67 -0.45 2.91
N SER A 54 17.65 -0.85 3.74
CA SER A 54 19.05 -0.49 3.54
C SER A 54 19.75 -1.32 2.45
N VAL A 55 19.21 -2.49 2.11
CA VAL A 55 19.82 -3.44 1.18
C VAL A 55 19.02 -3.59 -0.11
N ARG A 56 17.71 -3.34 -0.06
CA ARG A 56 16.79 -3.58 -1.17
C ARG A 56 15.95 -2.36 -1.49
N ASP A 57 15.57 -2.24 -2.75
CA ASP A 57 14.69 -1.18 -3.19
C ASP A 57 13.24 -1.44 -2.75
N ARG A 58 12.48 -0.35 -2.70
CA ARG A 58 11.08 -0.35 -2.25
C ARG A 58 10.18 -1.23 -3.11
N GLU A 59 10.37 -1.24 -4.43
CA GLU A 59 9.53 -2.02 -5.34
C GLU A 59 9.77 -3.52 -5.14
N GLU A 60 11.03 -3.93 -4.99
CA GLU A 60 11.40 -5.30 -4.66
C GLU A 60 10.81 -5.74 -3.31
N LEU A 61 10.88 -4.89 -2.28
CA LEU A 61 10.31 -5.21 -0.97
C LEU A 61 8.80 -5.38 -1.01
N VAL A 62 8.08 -4.52 -1.74
CA VAL A 62 6.64 -4.69 -1.94
C VAL A 62 6.36 -6.02 -2.64
N VAL A 63 7.10 -6.37 -3.70
CA VAL A 63 6.94 -7.67 -4.37
C VAL A 63 7.18 -8.83 -3.39
N LEU A 64 8.29 -8.80 -2.65
CA LEU A 64 8.66 -9.83 -1.68
C LEU A 64 7.57 -10.05 -0.65
N PHE A 65 7.06 -8.98 -0.05
CA PHE A 65 6.04 -9.09 0.98
C PHE A 65 4.71 -9.57 0.41
N PHE A 66 4.34 -9.19 -0.81
CA PHE A 66 3.15 -9.76 -1.46
C PHE A 66 3.29 -11.24 -1.82
N LEU A 67 4.48 -11.71 -2.20
CA LEU A 67 4.74 -13.12 -2.42
C LEU A 67 4.72 -13.91 -1.10
N LEU A 68 5.28 -13.33 -0.04
CA LEU A 68 5.23 -13.88 1.30
C LEU A 68 3.77 -14.00 1.78
N ARG A 69 2.95 -12.97 1.53
CA ARG A 69 1.53 -12.92 1.88
C ARG A 69 0.70 -14.02 1.22
N ASP A 70 1.07 -14.46 0.01
CA ASP A 70 0.38 -15.55 -0.69
C ASP A 70 0.58 -16.91 0.00
N THR A 71 1.56 -17.02 0.90
CA THR A 71 1.73 -18.20 1.74
C THR A 71 0.91 -18.04 3.03
N ALA A 72 -0.05 -18.94 3.26
CA ALA A 72 -0.99 -18.85 4.38
C ALA A 72 -0.29 -18.71 5.74
N ARG A 73 0.85 -19.40 5.93
CA ARG A 73 1.68 -19.32 7.14
C ARG A 73 2.20 -17.91 7.43
N TRP A 74 2.51 -17.12 6.40
CA TRP A 74 3.19 -15.84 6.54
C TRP A 74 2.30 -14.63 6.28
N LYS A 75 1.01 -14.83 5.97
CA LYS A 75 0.07 -13.75 5.64
C LYS A 75 0.09 -12.61 6.65
N HIS A 76 -0.17 -12.90 7.93
CA HIS A 76 -0.21 -11.89 8.98
C HIS A 76 1.13 -11.16 9.15
N ARG A 77 2.24 -11.89 9.05
CA ARG A 77 3.58 -11.30 9.14
C ARG A 77 3.86 -10.38 7.95
N ALA A 78 3.47 -10.79 6.75
CA ALA A 78 3.60 -9.99 5.54
C ALA A 78 2.75 -8.72 5.60
N ASP A 79 1.53 -8.79 6.13
CA ASP A 79 0.66 -7.62 6.35
C ASP A 79 1.33 -6.64 7.34
N SER A 80 1.94 -7.15 8.42
CA SER A 80 2.70 -6.35 9.39
C SER A 80 3.94 -5.68 8.76
N LEU A 81 4.70 -6.42 7.94
CA LEU A 81 5.86 -5.89 7.21
C LEU A 81 5.46 -4.83 6.17
N LEU A 82 4.35 -5.04 5.44
CA LEU A 82 3.79 -4.05 4.51
C LEU A 82 3.38 -2.78 5.26
N ARG A 83 2.72 -2.92 6.42
CA ARG A 83 2.37 -1.78 7.28
C ARG A 83 3.63 -1.01 7.69
N SER A 84 4.62 -1.69 8.26
CA SER A 84 5.90 -1.07 8.65
C SER A 84 6.61 -0.39 7.46
N LEU A 85 6.56 -0.98 6.26
CA LEU A 85 7.12 -0.36 5.06
C LEU A 85 6.40 0.93 4.69
N THR A 86 5.08 0.99 4.81
CA THR A 86 4.30 2.22 4.56
C THR A 86 4.49 3.29 5.64
N VAL A 87 4.94 2.92 6.84
CA VAL A 87 5.37 3.87 7.87
C VAL A 87 6.75 4.43 7.55
N ILE A 88 7.72 3.57 7.21
CA ILE A 88 9.11 3.97 6.94
C ILE A 88 9.23 4.72 5.61
N GLN A 89 8.49 4.29 4.59
CA GLN A 89 8.49 4.85 3.24
C GLN A 89 7.04 5.07 2.76
N PRO A 90 6.40 6.20 3.10
CA PRO A 90 4.99 6.46 2.79
C PRO A 90 4.63 6.35 1.30
N GLU A 91 5.58 6.60 0.38
CA GLU A 91 5.31 6.47 -1.05
C GLU A 91 5.13 5.02 -1.50
N SER A 92 5.50 4.03 -0.67
CA SER A 92 5.21 2.61 -0.93
C SER A 92 3.71 2.33 -1.04
N VAL A 93 2.84 3.16 -0.45
CA VAL A 93 1.38 3.06 -0.59
C VAL A 93 0.96 3.08 -2.06
N LYS A 94 1.65 3.86 -2.91
CA LYS A 94 1.40 3.91 -4.37
C LYS A 94 1.70 2.60 -5.09
N LEU A 95 2.50 1.72 -4.50
CA LEU A 95 2.85 0.39 -5.01
C LEU A 95 1.99 -0.71 -4.37
N VAL A 96 1.61 -0.54 -3.10
CA VAL A 96 0.80 -1.50 -2.34
C VAL A 96 -0.65 -1.52 -2.84
N LEU A 97 -1.29 -0.35 -2.97
CA LEU A 97 -2.71 -0.29 -3.31
C LEU A 97 -3.05 -0.89 -4.69
N PRO A 98 -2.31 -0.62 -5.77
CA PRO A 98 -2.58 -1.26 -7.06
C PRO A 98 -2.46 -2.79 -7.01
N ARG A 99 -1.53 -3.32 -6.19
CA ARG A 99 -1.38 -4.77 -6.01
C ARG A 99 -2.53 -5.37 -5.21
N CYS A 100 -2.98 -4.70 -4.15
CA CYS A 100 -4.19 -5.08 -3.43
C CYS A 100 -5.40 -5.14 -4.37
N LEU A 101 -5.50 -4.17 -5.28
CA LEU A 101 -6.61 -4.06 -6.23
C LEU A 101 -6.57 -5.22 -7.22
N GLY A 102 -5.40 -5.49 -7.81
CA GLY A 102 -5.20 -6.63 -8.71
C GLY A 102 -5.47 -7.98 -8.05
N LYS A 103 -5.17 -8.11 -6.75
CA LYS A 103 -5.48 -9.30 -5.92
C LYS A 103 -6.89 -9.30 -5.32
N LYS A 104 -7.70 -8.29 -5.60
CA LYS A 104 -9.07 -8.11 -5.07
C LYS A 104 -9.14 -8.25 -3.54
N VAL A 105 -8.17 -7.66 -2.83
CA VAL A 105 -8.15 -7.69 -1.37
C VAL A 105 -9.32 -6.88 -0.80
N ASN A 106 -9.97 -7.38 0.25
CA ASN A 106 -11.10 -6.69 0.85
C ASN A 106 -10.67 -5.29 1.38
N PRO A 107 -11.43 -4.21 1.13
CA PRO A 107 -11.20 -2.89 1.71
C PRO A 107 -10.87 -2.87 3.21
N LYS A 108 -11.54 -3.69 4.02
CA LYS A 108 -11.25 -3.81 5.46
C LYS A 108 -9.84 -4.32 5.71
N GLU A 109 -9.43 -5.35 4.97
CA GLU A 109 -8.09 -5.92 5.10
C GLU A 109 -7.01 -4.94 4.62
N VAL A 110 -7.29 -4.15 3.58
CA VAL A 110 -6.40 -3.05 3.14
C VAL A 110 -6.33 -1.93 4.18
N PHE A 111 -7.43 -1.62 4.86
CA PHE A 111 -7.43 -0.67 5.97
C PHE A 111 -6.47 -1.11 7.07
N ASP A 112 -6.55 -2.39 7.47
CA ASP A 112 -5.69 -2.96 8.51
C ASP A 112 -4.21 -3.02 8.08
N MET A 113 -3.92 -3.23 6.79
CA MET A 113 -2.55 -3.21 6.26
C MET A 113 -1.90 -1.82 6.23
N LEU A 114 -2.69 -0.75 6.28
CA LEU A 114 -2.19 0.62 6.27
C LEU A 114 -2.02 1.14 7.71
N PRO A 115 -1.15 2.15 7.94
CA PRO A 115 -0.92 2.71 9.26
C PRO A 115 -2.04 3.72 9.61
N ILE A 116 -3.28 3.39 9.28
CA ILE A 116 -4.49 4.15 9.58
C ILE A 116 -5.08 3.70 10.92
N ALA A 117 -5.09 2.38 11.16
CA ALA A 117 -5.71 1.76 12.34
C ALA A 117 -4.90 1.89 13.65
N GLU A 118 -3.72 2.51 13.63
CA GLU A 118 -2.90 2.62 14.84
C GLU A 118 -3.54 3.57 15.87
N GLU A 119 -3.91 3.01 17.03
CA GLU A 119 -4.61 3.66 18.16
C GLU A 119 -3.97 4.96 18.67
N ARG A 120 -2.69 5.20 18.35
CA ARG A 120 -1.93 6.38 18.77
C ARG A 120 -2.50 7.69 18.24
N PHE A 121 -3.32 7.67 17.18
CA PHE A 121 -3.99 8.86 16.66
C PHE A 121 -5.21 9.30 17.47
N LEU A 122 -5.80 8.39 18.26
CA LEU A 122 -7.10 8.63 18.93
C LEU A 122 -6.97 8.85 20.44
N THR A 123 -5.83 8.54 21.04
CA THR A 123 -5.68 8.46 22.51
C THR A 123 -4.68 9.46 23.12
N GLN A 124 -4.03 10.31 22.33
CA GLN A 124 -3.22 11.40 22.90
C GLN A 124 -4.12 12.57 23.31
N GLY A 125 -4.71 12.42 24.49
CA GLY A 125 -5.56 13.42 25.11
C GLY A 125 -4.82 14.72 25.41
N VAL A 126 -5.56 15.82 25.24
CA VAL A 126 -5.40 17.07 25.99
C VAL A 126 -4.06 17.82 25.79
N ARG A 127 -3.76 18.24 24.55
CA ARG A 127 -3.24 19.60 24.21
C ARG A 127 -2.70 19.74 22.80
N ASP A 128 -2.35 18.65 22.14
CA ASP A 128 -1.76 18.73 20.81
C ASP A 128 -2.83 18.46 19.77
N SER A 129 -3.13 19.49 18.98
CA SER A 129 -4.04 19.44 17.84
C SER A 129 -3.94 18.11 17.11
N VAL A 130 -5.05 17.37 17.04
CA VAL A 130 -5.20 16.21 16.16
C VAL A 130 -4.57 16.58 14.82
N ARG A 131 -3.54 15.84 14.40
CA ARG A 131 -2.86 16.07 13.12
C ARG A 131 -3.76 15.60 11.97
N TRP A 132 -4.90 16.26 11.80
CA TRP A 132 -5.85 16.04 10.72
C TRP A 132 -5.19 15.97 9.34
N PRO A 133 -4.15 16.77 9.02
CA PRO A 133 -3.41 16.60 7.78
C PRO A 133 -2.76 15.21 7.61
N ASP A 134 -2.26 14.61 8.70
CA ASP A 134 -1.62 13.29 8.68
C ASP A 134 -2.66 12.17 8.55
N ILE A 135 -3.80 12.30 9.24
CA ILE A 135 -4.93 11.37 9.10
C ILE A 135 -5.48 11.42 7.67
N HIS A 136 -5.69 12.63 7.13
CA HIS A 136 -6.18 12.82 5.77
C HIS A 136 -5.23 12.22 4.72
N ARG A 137 -3.91 12.43 4.86
CA ARG A 137 -2.89 11.84 3.97
C ARG A 137 -2.92 10.30 3.95
N LYS A 138 -3.33 9.66 5.05
CA LYS A 138 -3.43 8.21 5.14
C LYS A 138 -4.80 7.68 4.67
N LEU A 139 -5.88 8.40 4.94
CA LEU A 139 -7.23 8.01 4.54
C LEU A 139 -7.51 8.18 3.04
N VAL A 140 -7.01 9.26 2.42
CA VAL A 140 -7.29 9.55 1.00
C VAL A 140 -6.88 8.40 0.07
N PRO A 141 -5.66 7.82 0.18
CA PRO A 141 -5.28 6.66 -0.64
C PRO A 141 -6.20 5.45 -0.42
N TRP A 142 -6.64 5.20 0.82
CA TRP A 142 -7.57 4.11 1.12
C TRP A 142 -8.97 4.36 0.53
N LEU A 143 -9.50 5.58 0.63
CA LEU A 143 -10.79 5.94 0.02
C LEU A 143 -10.76 5.80 -1.50
N TRP A 144 -9.67 6.22 -2.14
CA TRP A 144 -9.44 5.98 -3.56
C TRP A 144 -9.47 4.47 -3.87
N TYR A 145 -8.77 3.66 -3.08
CA TYR A 145 -8.80 2.20 -3.22
C TYR A 145 -10.21 1.61 -3.11
N VAL A 146 -11.01 2.05 -2.12
CA VAL A 146 -12.39 1.59 -1.93
C VAL A 146 -13.26 1.93 -3.14
N SER A 147 -13.10 3.13 -3.70
CA SER A 147 -13.80 3.56 -4.91
C SER A 147 -13.48 2.62 -6.08
N GLU A 148 -12.20 2.41 -6.39
CA GLU A 148 -11.76 1.53 -7.47
C GLU A 148 -12.20 0.07 -7.27
N TYR A 149 -12.10 -0.44 -6.05
CA TYR A 149 -12.54 -1.79 -5.70
C TYR A 149 -14.05 -1.95 -5.96
N ASN A 150 -14.85 -0.95 -5.60
CA ASN A 150 -16.30 -0.97 -5.83
C ASN A 150 -16.64 -0.90 -7.32
N VAL A 151 -15.94 -0.07 -8.11
CA VAL A 151 -16.10 -0.02 -9.57
C VAL A 151 -15.82 -1.39 -10.19
N GLN A 152 -14.71 -2.05 -9.83
CA GLN A 152 -14.39 -3.39 -10.33
C GLN A 152 -15.43 -4.44 -9.92
N ARG A 153 -15.94 -4.35 -8.68
CA ARG A 153 -16.98 -5.27 -8.19
C ARG A 153 -18.30 -5.08 -8.93
N ILE A 154 -18.70 -3.83 -9.22
CA ILE A 154 -19.91 -3.52 -9.98
C ILE A 154 -19.76 -4.00 -11.43
N ALA A 155 -18.63 -3.69 -12.08
CA ALA A 155 -18.34 -4.13 -13.45
C ALA A 155 -18.39 -5.66 -13.59
N GLN A 156 -17.87 -6.41 -12.61
CA GLN A 156 -17.99 -7.86 -12.60
C GLN A 156 -19.46 -8.31 -12.49
N ARG A 157 -20.25 -7.71 -11.59
CA ARG A 157 -21.67 -8.05 -11.43
C ARG A 157 -22.52 -7.73 -12.67
N THR A 158 -22.21 -6.66 -13.40
CA THR A 158 -22.95 -6.27 -14.60
C THR A 158 -22.54 -7.09 -15.81
N TYR A 159 -21.25 -7.43 -15.93
CA TYR A 159 -20.74 -8.38 -16.94
C TYR A 159 -21.45 -9.74 -16.85
N TRP A 160 -21.56 -10.30 -15.64
CA TRP A 160 -22.27 -11.58 -15.45
C TRP A 160 -23.79 -11.49 -15.62
N ARG A 161 -24.39 -10.29 -15.61
CA ARG A 161 -25.82 -10.06 -15.85
C ARG A 161 -26.17 -9.74 -17.31
N GLY A 162 -25.21 -9.81 -18.24
CA GLY A 162 -25.46 -9.56 -19.67
C GLY A 162 -25.82 -8.11 -20.01
N GLN A 163 -25.68 -7.17 -19.05
CA GLN A 163 -25.87 -5.75 -19.30
C GLN A 163 -24.50 -5.09 -19.52
N THR A 164 -24.09 -4.97 -20.78
CA THR A 164 -22.98 -4.10 -21.15
C THR A 164 -23.43 -2.65 -21.03
N PHE A 165 -23.15 -2.01 -19.89
CA PHE A 165 -23.24 -0.56 -19.83
C PHE A 165 -22.15 0.01 -20.74
N ARG A 166 -22.57 0.67 -21.81
CA ARG A 166 -21.73 1.60 -22.57
C ARG A 166 -21.31 2.68 -21.57
N THR A 167 -20.04 2.69 -21.17
CA THR A 167 -19.52 3.67 -20.23
C THR A 167 -19.65 5.06 -20.85
N SER A 168 -20.69 5.81 -20.47
CA SER A 168 -20.69 7.27 -20.60
C SER A 168 -19.90 7.81 -19.42
N TYR A 169 -18.64 8.14 -19.66
CA TYR A 169 -17.76 8.86 -18.74
C TYR A 169 -18.11 10.36 -18.73
N GLU A 170 -19.40 10.66 -18.58
CA GLU A 170 -19.87 12.01 -18.36
C GLU A 170 -20.75 12.01 -17.11
N THR A 171 -20.45 12.96 -16.23
CA THR A 171 -21.04 13.22 -14.91
C THR A 171 -20.49 12.42 -13.73
N CYS A 172 -19.94 13.20 -12.79
CA CYS A 172 -19.57 12.86 -11.41
C CYS A 172 -18.11 12.45 -11.16
N PHE A 173 -17.20 13.43 -11.22
CA PHE A 173 -16.14 13.58 -10.20
C PHE A 173 -15.62 15.03 -10.22
N TYR A 174 -16.34 15.93 -9.53
CA TYR A 174 -15.80 17.26 -9.18
C TYR A 174 -15.15 17.14 -7.80
N PRO A 175 -13.82 17.33 -7.66
CA PRO A 175 -13.14 17.26 -6.37
C PRO A 175 -13.54 18.38 -5.39
N GLU A 176 -14.26 19.42 -5.84
CA GLU A 176 -14.70 20.53 -4.98
C GLU A 176 -15.93 20.21 -4.12
N GLN A 177 -16.75 19.22 -4.48
CA GLN A 177 -17.96 18.89 -3.70
C GLN A 177 -17.68 18.07 -2.44
N PHE A 178 -16.51 17.40 -2.35
CA PHE A 178 -16.09 16.73 -1.13
C PHE A 178 -15.63 17.72 -0.05
N ILE A 179 -15.14 18.90 -0.45
CA ILE A 179 -14.73 19.95 0.48
C ILE A 179 -15.96 20.61 1.13
N LEU A 180 -17.05 20.79 0.38
CA LEU A 180 -18.32 21.29 0.92
C LEU A 180 -19.02 20.29 1.85
N GLY A 181 -18.94 18.98 1.55
CA GLY A 181 -19.45 17.93 2.44
C GLY A 181 -18.69 17.84 3.77
N ALA A 182 -17.37 18.03 3.74
CA ALA A 182 -16.53 18.06 4.94
C ALA A 182 -16.73 19.36 5.76
N LEU A 183 -17.00 20.49 5.12
CA LEU A 183 -17.34 21.76 5.80
C LEU A 183 -18.72 21.74 6.45
N MET A 184 -19.72 21.07 5.84
CA MET A 184 -21.06 20.94 6.45
C MET A 184 -21.06 20.05 7.70
N LEU A 185 -20.21 19.02 7.76
CA LEU A 185 -20.00 18.21 8.97
C LEU A 185 -19.34 18.99 10.11
N HIS A 186 -18.55 20.02 9.79
CA HIS A 186 -17.93 20.89 10.77
C HIS A 186 -18.96 21.85 11.43
N SER A 187 -19.97 22.28 10.68
CA SER A 187 -21.04 23.15 11.20
C SER A 187 -22.00 22.43 12.15
N THR A 188 -22.24 21.13 11.95
CA THR A 188 -23.17 20.36 12.80
C THR A 188 -22.55 19.85 14.11
N MET A 189 -21.22 19.90 14.25
CA MET A 189 -20.55 19.50 15.50
C MET A 189 -20.39 20.65 16.50
N GLU A 190 -20.37 21.92 16.07
CA GLU A 190 -20.37 23.05 17.02
C GLU A 190 -21.71 23.18 17.76
N ASP A 191 -22.82 22.80 17.13
CA ASP A 191 -24.14 22.79 17.77
C ASP A 191 -24.32 21.69 18.83
N LEU A 192 -23.53 20.60 18.76
CA LEU A 192 -23.58 19.52 19.76
C LEU A 192 -22.73 19.82 21.01
N VAL A 193 -21.81 20.78 20.95
CA VAL A 193 -21.02 21.22 22.11
C VAL A 193 -21.79 22.24 22.96
N ALA A 194 -22.85 22.87 22.41
CA ALA A 194 -23.70 23.80 23.15
C ALA A 194 -24.74 23.12 24.08
N PHE A 195 -24.79 21.78 24.10
CA PHE A 195 -25.75 20.99 24.90
C PHE A 195 -25.12 20.04 25.93
N LEU A 196 -23.81 20.16 26.18
CA LEU A 196 -23.08 19.49 27.27
C LEU A 196 -22.43 20.53 28.19
#